data_AF-A0A3D6DCC1-F1
#
_entry.id   AF-A0A3D6DCC1-F1
#
_cell.length_a   1.000
_cell.length_b   1.000
_cell.length_c   1.000
_cell.angle_alpha   90.00
_cell.angle_beta   90.00
_cell.angle_gamma   90.00
#
_symmetry.space_group_name_H-M   'P 1'
#
loop_
_entity.id
_entity.type
_entity.pdbx_description
1 polymer ?
#
loop_
_entity_poly.entity_id
_entity_poly.type
_entity_poly.pdbx_seq_one_letter_code
_entity_poly.pdbx_strand_id
1 'polypeptide(L)'
;MKMVGNAHHFLRPERGESMPNLKTHLTLGVFTYPVFLSSYTLIASKFQPAFDPTLGVITAGYLAYIVGSDLPDIDHKDAPVQHQLKALSIPPLALVFQIWLAKYFEQSLSASIGQRVARIAIFTVSLFISYLLVSTLLRFLKHRGFTHSITFAAMYGGLLYMLFRLVRLPPENAMYIAISGFTGDLIHLIADNSRSFSKIFKLW
;
A
#
# COMPACT_ATOMS: atom_id res chain seq x y z
N MET A 1 -61.46 -12.23 -21.12
CA MET A 1 -61.31 -13.21 -20.04
C MET A 1 -60.29 -14.26 -20.49
N LYS A 2 -59.00 -14.07 -20.16
CA LYS A 2 -57.92 -15.01 -20.46
C LYS A 2 -57.11 -15.19 -19.18
N MET A 3 -56.82 -16.45 -18.89
CA MET A 3 -56.46 -16.97 -17.58
C MET A 3 -55.08 -16.51 -17.10
N VAL A 4 -55.03 -16.33 -15.78
CA VAL A 4 -53.87 -16.16 -14.90
C VAL A 4 -52.93 -17.35 -15.05
N GLY A 5 -51.68 -17.09 -15.44
CA GLY A 5 -50.57 -18.04 -15.34
C GLY A 5 -49.59 -17.54 -14.29
N ASN A 6 -49.81 -17.91 -13.03
CA ASN A 6 -48.86 -17.70 -11.94
C ASN A 6 -47.64 -18.60 -12.15
N ALA A 7 -46.59 -18.05 -12.75
CA ALA A 7 -45.25 -18.62 -12.66
C ALA A 7 -44.64 -18.16 -11.33
N HIS A 8 -44.75 -19.01 -10.31
CA HIS A 8 -43.92 -18.92 -9.11
C HIS A 8 -42.45 -19.15 -9.53
N HIS A 9 -41.77 -18.06 -9.92
CA HIS A 9 -40.32 -18.02 -9.89
C HIS A 9 -39.90 -18.08 -8.42
N PHE A 10 -39.61 -19.29 -7.94
CA PHE A 10 -38.77 -19.52 -6.78
C PHE A 10 -37.44 -18.82 -7.06
N LEU A 11 -37.29 -17.60 -6.52
CA LEU A 11 -36.00 -16.98 -6.33
C LEU A 11 -35.21 -17.92 -5.43
N ARG A 12 -34.27 -18.67 -6.02
CA ARG A 12 -33.17 -19.24 -5.24
C ARG A 12 -32.56 -18.06 -4.49
N PRO A 13 -32.36 -18.14 -3.17
CA PRO A 13 -31.52 -17.16 -2.52
C PRO A 13 -30.17 -17.24 -3.22
N GLU A 14 -29.80 -16.19 -3.95
CA GLU A 14 -28.40 -15.96 -4.26
C GLU A 14 -27.70 -16.05 -2.91
N ARG A 15 -26.88 -17.08 -2.72
CA ARG A 15 -25.94 -17.10 -1.61
C ARG A 15 -25.09 -15.86 -1.85
N GLY A 16 -25.43 -14.78 -1.15
CA GLY A 16 -24.71 -13.53 -1.15
C GLY A 16 -23.33 -13.83 -0.61
N GLU A 17 -22.43 -14.20 -1.52
CA GLU A 17 -21.01 -14.32 -1.23
C GLU A 17 -20.52 -12.89 -1.03
N SER A 18 -20.57 -12.43 0.22
CA SER A 18 -19.91 -11.20 0.59
C SER A 18 -18.42 -11.44 0.42
N MET A 19 -17.84 -10.92 -0.66
CA MET A 19 -16.40 -10.71 -0.69
C MET A 19 -16.02 -9.98 0.61
N PRO A 20 -14.90 -10.35 1.25
CA PRO A 20 -14.49 -9.66 2.46
C PRO A 20 -14.42 -8.16 2.15
N ASN A 21 -14.98 -7.35 3.04
CA ASN A 21 -14.94 -5.90 2.88
C ASN A 21 -13.67 -5.36 3.55
N LEU A 22 -13.35 -4.09 3.30
CA LEU A 22 -12.23 -3.37 3.91
C LEU A 22 -12.09 -3.62 5.43
N LYS A 23 -13.23 -3.66 6.15
CA LYS A 23 -13.25 -3.93 7.59
C LYS A 23 -12.74 -5.34 7.91
N THR A 24 -13.09 -6.34 7.11
CA THR A 24 -12.62 -7.72 7.27
C THR A 24 -11.10 -7.81 7.07
N HIS A 25 -10.55 -7.18 6.03
CA HIS A 25 -9.11 -7.20 5.76
C HIS A 25 -8.31 -6.51 6.87
N LEU A 26 -8.75 -5.32 7.29
CA LEU A 26 -8.14 -4.61 8.42
C LEU A 26 -8.21 -5.42 9.72
N THR A 27 -9.36 -6.05 9.99
CA THR A 27 -9.54 -6.92 11.17
C THR A 27 -8.59 -8.12 11.11
N LEU A 28 -8.47 -8.76 9.95
CA LEU A 28 -7.51 -9.85 9.75
C LEU A 28 -6.09 -9.36 10.01
N GLY A 29 -5.66 -8.24 9.42
CA GLY A 29 -4.34 -7.67 9.65
C GLY A 29 -4.01 -7.41 11.12
N VAL A 30 -4.95 -6.82 11.86
CA VAL A 30 -4.79 -6.53 13.30
C VAL A 30 -4.64 -7.82 14.12
N PHE A 31 -5.52 -8.81 13.90
CA PHE A 31 -5.58 -10.00 14.77
C PHE A 31 -4.64 -11.14 14.37
N THR A 32 -4.17 -11.18 13.12
CA THR A 32 -3.26 -12.23 12.64
C THR A 32 -1.78 -11.90 12.86
N TYR A 33 -1.46 -10.63 13.13
CA TYR A 33 -0.08 -10.22 13.38
C TYR A 33 0.62 -10.97 14.53
N PRO A 34 0.00 -11.22 15.71
CA PRO A 34 0.65 -11.99 16.77
C PRO A 34 1.04 -13.42 16.35
N VAL A 35 0.24 -14.04 15.48
CA VAL A 35 0.53 -15.37 14.92
C VAL A 35 1.71 -15.29 13.96
N PHE A 36 1.76 -14.26 13.10
CA PHE A 36 2.91 -13.99 12.25
C PHE A 36 4.18 -13.76 13.06
N LEU A 37 4.15 -12.86 14.06
CA LEU A 37 5.31 -12.55 14.90
C LEU A 37 5.86 -13.82 15.57
N SER A 38 4.97 -14.62 16.18
CA SER A 38 5.36 -15.88 16.82
C SER A 38 6.01 -16.85 15.83
N SER A 39 5.42 -16.99 14.64
CA SER A 39 5.94 -17.86 13.58
C SER A 39 7.30 -17.38 13.06
N TYR A 40 7.44 -16.07 12.84
CA TYR A 40 8.69 -15.45 12.40
C TYR A 40 9.79 -15.67 13.43
N THR A 41 9.53 -15.40 14.71
CA THR A 41 10.51 -15.58 15.78
C THR A 41 10.94 -17.04 15.92
N LEU A 42 10.02 -18.00 15.79
CA LEU A 42 10.36 -19.42 15.79
C LEU A 42 11.29 -19.80 14.62
N ILE A 43 11.03 -19.28 13.43
CA ILE A 43 11.90 -19.50 12.25
C ILE A 43 13.24 -18.80 12.44
N ALA A 44 13.23 -17.52 12.82
CA ALA A 44 14.42 -16.71 13.03
C ALA A 44 15.33 -17.30 14.11
N SER A 45 14.79 -17.91 15.18
CA SER A 45 15.61 -18.57 16.20
C SER A 45 16.53 -19.67 15.64
N LYS A 46 16.18 -20.26 14.49
CA LYS A 46 16.97 -21.31 13.82
C LYS A 46 17.95 -20.76 12.80
N PHE A 47 17.57 -19.72 12.07
CA PHE A 47 18.35 -19.21 10.92
C PHE A 47 19.07 -17.89 11.18
N GLN A 48 18.63 -17.15 12.20
CA GLN A 48 19.12 -15.84 12.60
C GLN A 48 19.11 -15.73 14.15
N PRO A 49 19.91 -16.54 14.86
CA PRO A 49 19.86 -16.62 16.33
C PRO A 49 20.23 -15.30 17.03
N ALA A 50 20.87 -14.37 16.33
CA ALA A 50 21.16 -13.01 16.83
C ALA A 50 20.02 -12.00 16.59
N PHE A 51 18.90 -12.42 15.96
CA PHE A 51 17.76 -11.54 15.73
C PHE A 51 17.00 -11.28 17.04
N ASP A 52 17.17 -10.07 17.56
CA ASP A 52 16.49 -9.58 18.76
C ASP A 52 15.85 -8.20 18.46
N PRO A 53 14.64 -8.17 17.89
CA PRO A 53 14.02 -6.93 17.47
C PRO A 53 13.55 -6.12 18.68
N THR A 54 13.91 -4.84 18.71
CA THR A 54 13.39 -3.92 19.73
C THR A 54 11.87 -3.72 19.57
N LEU A 55 11.21 -3.24 20.62
CA LEU A 55 9.78 -2.91 20.56
C LEU A 55 9.44 -1.93 19.42
N GLY A 56 10.33 -0.99 19.11
CA GLY A 56 10.18 -0.08 17.98
C GLY A 56 10.18 -0.79 16.64
N VAL A 57 11.06 -1.79 16.46
CA VAL A 57 11.12 -2.62 15.24
C VAL A 57 9.87 -3.49 15.13
N ILE A 58 9.42 -4.11 16.23
CA ILE A 58 8.17 -4.86 16.27
C ILE A 58 7.00 -3.96 15.88
N THR A 59 6.90 -2.76 16.47
CA THR A 59 5.84 -1.80 16.15
C THR A 59 5.87 -1.37 14.68
N ALA A 60 7.05 -1.11 14.12
CA ALA A 60 7.19 -0.79 12.70
C ALA A 60 6.76 -1.97 11.80
N GLY A 61 7.11 -3.20 12.17
CA GLY A 61 6.66 -4.41 11.49
C GLY A 61 5.14 -4.58 11.57
N TYR A 62 4.53 -4.32 12.71
CA TYR A 62 3.08 -4.34 12.89
C TYR A 62 2.36 -3.34 11.99
N LEU A 63 2.86 -2.10 11.94
CA LEU A 63 2.31 -1.08 11.05
C LEU A 63 2.44 -1.49 9.58
N ALA A 64 3.61 -1.98 9.16
CA ALA A 64 3.82 -2.47 7.80
C ALA A 64 2.88 -3.63 7.46
N TYR A 65 2.65 -4.54 8.41
CA TYR A 65 1.74 -5.67 8.25
C TYR A 65 0.29 -5.24 8.07
N ILE A 66 -0.22 -4.35 8.93
CA ILE A 66 -1.58 -3.80 8.81
C ILE A 66 -1.73 -3.07 7.47
N VAL A 67 -0.78 -2.18 7.15
CA VAL A 67 -0.82 -1.44 5.89
C VAL A 67 -0.83 -2.41 4.73
N GLY A 68 0.05 -3.41 4.70
CA GLY A 68 0.07 -4.45 3.68
C GLY A 68 -1.25 -5.19 3.55
N SER A 69 -1.91 -5.53 4.67
CA SER A 69 -3.18 -6.25 4.66
C SER A 69 -4.37 -5.47 4.09
N ASP A 70 -4.26 -4.14 4.01
CA ASP A 70 -5.30 -3.23 3.51
C ASP A 70 -4.89 -2.58 2.17
N LEU A 71 -3.59 -2.63 1.83
CA LEU A 71 -3.00 -1.95 0.68
C LEU A 71 -3.67 -2.31 -0.66
N PRO A 72 -4.02 -3.59 -0.94
CA PRO A 72 -4.69 -3.91 -2.20
C PRO A 72 -6.09 -3.32 -2.31
N ASP A 73 -6.78 -3.16 -1.18
CA ASP A 73 -8.13 -2.61 -1.08
C ASP A 73 -8.17 -1.07 -1.09
N ILE A 74 -7.02 -0.40 -0.97
CA ILE A 74 -6.90 1.05 -1.19
C ILE A 74 -7.37 1.41 -2.60
N ASP A 75 -7.45 0.48 -3.55
CA ASP A 75 -7.93 0.71 -4.90
C ASP A 75 -9.45 1.00 -5.04
N HIS A 76 -10.24 0.80 -3.97
CA HIS A 76 -11.68 1.00 -4.02
C HIS A 76 -12.04 2.47 -4.31
N LYS A 77 -12.93 2.70 -5.28
CA LYS A 77 -13.23 4.04 -5.85
C LYS A 77 -13.73 5.08 -4.83
N ASP A 78 -14.28 4.60 -3.72
CA ASP A 78 -14.86 5.42 -2.65
C ASP A 78 -14.06 5.38 -1.34
N ALA A 79 -12.85 4.82 -1.34
CA ALA A 79 -12.03 4.79 -0.12
C ALA A 79 -11.55 6.21 0.22
N PRO A 80 -11.95 6.80 1.38
CA PRO A 80 -11.45 8.10 1.83
C PRO A 80 -9.91 8.12 1.91
N VAL A 81 -9.33 6.94 2.12
CA VAL A 81 -7.89 6.69 2.18
C VAL A 81 -7.18 7.08 0.88
N GLN A 82 -7.76 6.91 -0.32
CA GLN A 82 -7.10 7.37 -1.55
C GLN A 82 -6.94 8.90 -1.58
N HIS A 83 -7.97 9.62 -1.14
CA HIS A 83 -7.95 11.07 -1.09
C HIS A 83 -6.99 11.58 -0.01
N GLN A 84 -6.98 10.93 1.15
CA GLN A 84 -6.06 11.23 2.25
C GLN A 84 -4.61 10.93 1.86
N LEU A 85 -4.33 9.76 1.27
CA LEU A 85 -3.00 9.39 0.79
C LEU A 85 -2.52 10.38 -0.27
N LYS A 86 -3.37 10.70 -1.25
CA LYS A 86 -3.06 11.72 -2.26
C LYS A 86 -2.74 13.08 -1.61
N ALA A 87 -3.58 13.55 -0.70
CA ALA A 87 -3.41 14.83 -0.03
C ALA A 87 -2.15 14.87 0.86
N LEU A 88 -1.84 13.77 1.55
CA LEU A 88 -0.68 13.67 2.43
C LEU A 88 0.64 13.47 1.68
N SER A 89 0.61 12.82 0.51
CA SER A 89 1.83 12.56 -0.28
C SER A 89 2.28 13.75 -1.14
N ILE A 90 1.37 14.65 -1.55
CA ILE A 90 1.72 15.78 -2.43
C ILE A 90 2.67 16.78 -1.75
N PRO A 91 2.44 17.27 -0.52
CA PRO A 91 3.32 18.26 0.11
C PRO A 91 4.79 17.82 0.30
N PRO A 92 5.10 16.63 0.85
CA PRO A 92 6.50 16.22 1.02
C PRO A 92 7.19 15.99 -0.34
N LEU A 93 6.47 15.47 -1.33
CA LEU A 93 7.00 15.31 -2.68
C LEU A 93 7.24 16.67 -3.37
N ALA A 94 6.34 17.63 -3.17
CA ALA A 94 6.50 18.99 -3.69
C ALA A 94 7.72 19.68 -3.07
N LEU A 95 8.01 19.44 -1.79
CA LEU A 95 9.23 19.93 -1.16
C LEU A 95 10.50 19.36 -1.83
N VAL A 96 10.53 18.07 -2.15
CA VAL A 96 11.66 17.44 -2.85
C VAL A 96 11.87 18.10 -4.22
N PHE A 97 10.80 18.24 -5.02
CA PHE A 97 10.89 18.90 -6.32
C PHE A 97 11.23 20.38 -6.21
N GLN A 98 10.76 21.07 -5.17
CA GLN A 98 11.08 22.47 -4.92
C GLN A 98 12.56 22.66 -4.65
N ILE A 99 13.15 21.83 -3.78
CA ILE A 99 14.60 21.87 -3.49
C ILE A 99 15.39 21.61 -4.77
N TRP A 100 15.00 20.60 -5.54
CA TRP A 100 15.66 20.26 -6.80
C TRP A 100 15.55 21.39 -7.82
N LEU A 101 14.34 21.91 -8.08
CA LEU A 101 14.12 22.98 -9.05
C LEU A 101 14.80 24.28 -8.62
N ALA A 102 14.76 24.64 -7.34
CA ALA A 102 15.43 25.83 -6.83
C ALA A 102 16.93 25.79 -7.09
N LYS A 103 17.57 24.63 -6.84
CA LYS A 103 19.01 24.42 -7.08
C LYS A 103 19.43 24.71 -8.52
N TYR A 104 18.61 24.35 -9.51
CA TYR A 104 18.97 24.46 -10.93
C TYR A 104 18.42 25.69 -11.63
N PHE A 105 17.30 26.25 -11.16
CA PHE A 105 16.53 27.23 -11.91
C PHE A 105 16.27 28.55 -11.16
N GLU A 106 16.36 28.61 -9.83
CA GLU A 106 15.98 29.81 -9.07
C GLU A 106 16.80 31.04 -9.46
N GLN A 107 18.12 30.89 -9.65
CA GLN A 107 19.00 32.00 -9.99
C GLN A 107 18.64 32.61 -11.36
N SER A 108 18.53 31.76 -12.38
CA SER A 108 18.21 32.19 -13.75
C SER A 108 16.81 32.79 -13.85
N LEU A 109 15.81 32.18 -13.21
CA LEU A 109 14.46 32.76 -13.17
C LEU A 109 14.43 34.08 -12.39
N SER A 110 15.10 34.14 -11.23
CA SER A 110 15.11 35.36 -10.41
C SER A 110 15.72 36.55 -11.15
N ALA A 111 16.73 36.31 -12.00
CA ALA A 111 17.33 37.34 -12.83
C ALA A 111 16.38 37.87 -13.93
N SER A 112 15.48 37.01 -14.43
CA SER A 112 14.57 37.37 -15.52
C SER A 112 13.25 37.99 -15.03
N ILE A 113 12.63 37.40 -14.01
CA ILE A 113 11.26 37.75 -13.57
C ILE A 113 11.20 38.23 -12.11
N GLY A 114 12.34 38.38 -11.45
CA GLY A 114 12.44 38.78 -10.05
C GLY A 114 12.26 37.61 -9.08
N GLN A 115 12.94 37.71 -7.94
CA GLN A 115 13.06 36.62 -6.96
C GLN A 115 11.70 36.13 -6.41
N ARG A 116 10.76 37.05 -6.14
CA ARG A 116 9.44 36.68 -5.61
C ARG A 116 8.65 35.84 -6.61
N VAL A 117 8.63 36.26 -7.87
CA VAL A 117 7.90 35.57 -8.94
C VAL A 117 8.57 34.23 -9.25
N ALA A 118 9.90 34.19 -9.27
CA ALA A 118 10.66 32.95 -9.46
C ALA A 118 10.34 31.88 -8.40
N ARG A 119 10.28 32.26 -7.12
CA ARG A 119 9.94 31.34 -6.03
C ARG A 119 8.50 30.81 -6.13
N ILE A 120 7.54 31.68 -6.43
CA ILE A 120 6.14 31.28 -6.62
C ILE A 120 6.02 30.32 -7.82
N ALA A 121 6.71 30.62 -8.92
CA ALA A 121 6.74 29.77 -10.11
C ALA A 121 7.33 28.38 -9.78
N ILE A 122 8.47 28.32 -9.11
CA ILE A 122 9.12 27.06 -8.70
C ILE A 122 8.21 26.25 -7.78
N PHE A 123 7.60 26.88 -6.77
CA PHE A 123 6.66 26.21 -5.87
C PHE A 123 5.46 25.64 -6.63
N THR A 124 4.87 26.42 -7.54
CA THR A 124 3.70 26.03 -8.34
C THR A 124 4.02 24.83 -9.24
N VAL A 125 5.16 24.87 -9.94
CA VAL A 125 5.62 23.76 -10.78
C VAL A 125 5.90 22.52 -9.94
N SER A 126 6.50 22.68 -8.75
CA SER A 126 6.78 21.56 -7.84
C SER A 126 5.49 20.87 -7.37
N LEU A 127 4.48 21.64 -6.99
CA LEU A 127 3.15 21.12 -6.66
C LEU A 127 2.50 20.42 -7.84
N PHE A 128 2.58 21.00 -9.04
CA PHE A 128 1.98 20.43 -10.24
C PHE A 128 2.61 19.09 -10.62
N ILE A 129 3.95 19.01 -10.63
CA ILE A 129 4.69 17.76 -10.89
C ILE A 129 4.30 16.70 -9.85
N SER A 130 4.27 17.08 -8.57
CA SER A 130 3.91 16.17 -7.47
C SER A 130 2.49 15.64 -7.61
N TYR A 131 1.54 16.52 -7.93
CA TYR A 131 0.16 16.15 -8.19
C TYR A 131 0.05 15.17 -9.35
N LEU A 132 0.74 15.43 -10.47
CA LEU A 132 0.72 14.54 -11.64
C LEU A 132 1.34 13.18 -11.33
N LEU A 133 2.47 13.16 -10.63
CA LEU A 133 3.17 11.93 -10.28
C LEU A 133 2.32 11.07 -9.34
N VAL A 134 1.83 11.65 -8.24
CA VAL A 134 0.97 10.94 -7.27
C VAL A 134 -0.33 10.49 -7.95
N SER A 135 -0.97 11.34 -8.75
CA SER A 135 -2.21 10.97 -9.46
C SER A 135 -2.01 9.84 -10.46
N THR A 136 -0.84 9.79 -11.09
CA THR A 136 -0.50 8.73 -12.05
C THR A 136 -0.16 7.44 -11.32
N LEU A 137 0.64 7.51 -10.25
CA LEU A 137 0.97 6.37 -9.41
C LEU A 137 -0.30 5.73 -8.81
N LEU A 138 -1.19 6.53 -8.23
CA LEU A 138 -2.47 6.05 -7.72
C LEU A 138 -3.36 5.46 -8.81
N ARG A 139 -3.28 5.95 -10.06
CA ARG A 139 -3.99 5.33 -11.20
C ARG A 139 -3.45 3.96 -11.56
N PHE A 140 -2.12 3.76 -11.52
CA PHE A 140 -1.56 2.42 -11.71
C PHE A 140 -2.00 1.46 -10.61
N LEU A 141 -2.14 1.95 -9.38
CA LEU A 141 -2.69 1.17 -8.26
C LEU A 141 -4.20 0.87 -8.38
N LYS A 142 -4.93 1.52 -9.30
CA LYS A 142 -6.36 1.20 -9.57
C LYS A 142 -6.57 -0.07 -10.38
N HIS A 143 -5.52 -0.62 -10.98
CA HIS A 143 -5.64 -1.92 -11.64
C HIS A 143 -5.75 -3.00 -10.56
N ARG A 144 -6.99 -3.34 -10.17
CA ARG A 144 -7.33 -4.41 -9.21
C ARG A 144 -6.46 -5.65 -9.36
N GLY A 145 -6.18 -6.05 -10.60
CA GLY A 145 -5.36 -7.23 -10.86
C GLY A 145 -3.90 -7.11 -10.41
N PHE A 146 -3.30 -5.91 -10.46
CA PHE A 146 -1.89 -5.73 -10.11
C PHE A 146 -1.70 -5.79 -8.59
N THR A 147 -2.50 -5.03 -7.84
CA THR A 147 -2.42 -5.00 -6.37
C THR A 147 -2.82 -6.34 -5.74
N HIS A 148 -3.69 -7.11 -6.40
CA HIS A 148 -4.08 -8.45 -5.96
C HIS A 148 -3.16 -9.54 -6.55
N SER A 149 -1.83 -9.32 -6.52
CA SER A 149 -0.85 -10.27 -7.02
C SER A 149 0.31 -10.49 -6.05
N ILE A 150 0.87 -11.70 -6.04
CA ILE A 150 2.07 -11.99 -5.24
C ILE A 150 3.28 -11.15 -5.67
N THR A 151 3.32 -10.73 -6.94
CA THR A 151 4.35 -9.82 -7.46
C THR A 151 4.26 -8.47 -6.78
N PHE A 152 3.06 -7.92 -6.59
CA PHE A 152 2.86 -6.68 -5.86
C PHE A 152 3.26 -6.81 -4.39
N ALA A 153 2.86 -7.89 -3.72
CA ALA A 153 3.30 -8.16 -2.34
C ALA A 153 4.83 -8.18 -2.23
N ALA A 154 5.51 -8.86 -3.16
CA ALA A 154 6.97 -8.92 -3.20
C ALA A 154 7.61 -7.55 -3.45
N MET A 155 7.03 -6.74 -4.35
CA MET A 155 7.47 -5.36 -4.59
C MET A 155 7.27 -4.49 -3.35
N TYR A 156 6.14 -4.62 -2.66
CA TYR A 156 5.86 -3.88 -1.42
C TYR A 156 6.87 -4.22 -0.32
N GLY A 157 7.11 -5.51 -0.06
CA GLY A 157 8.16 -5.96 0.86
C GLY A 157 9.55 -5.47 0.46
N GLY A 158 9.90 -5.56 -0.83
CA GLY A 158 11.17 -5.06 -1.35
C GLY A 158 11.36 -3.55 -1.16
N LEU A 159 10.32 -2.76 -1.41
CA LEU A 159 10.33 -1.31 -1.18
C LEU A 159 10.50 -0.97 0.30
N LEU A 160 9.81 -1.69 1.20
CA LEU A 160 10.01 -1.53 2.65
C LEU A 160 11.45 -1.84 3.04
N TYR A 161 12.03 -2.94 2.54
CA TYR A 161 13.43 -3.27 2.81
C TYR A 161 14.36 -2.12 2.37
N MET A 162 14.22 -1.64 1.12
CA MET A 162 15.04 -0.54 0.61
C MET A 162 14.86 0.75 1.43
N LEU A 163 13.63 1.09 1.80
CA LEU A 163 13.31 2.27 2.62
C LEU A 163 13.98 2.19 3.99
N PHE A 164 13.85 1.06 4.69
CA PHE A 164 14.44 0.90 6.02
C PHE A 164 15.97 0.81 5.99
N ARG A 165 16.53 0.27 4.91
CA ARG A 165 17.99 0.34 4.67
C ARG A 165 18.48 1.76 4.41
N LEU A 166 17.69 2.60 3.74
CA LEU A 166 18.03 4.01 3.48
C LEU A 166 18.14 4.82 4.78
N VAL A 167 17.27 4.54 5.76
CA VAL A 167 17.33 5.13 7.11
C VAL A 167 18.32 4.41 8.05
N ARG A 168 19.19 3.55 7.50
CA ARG A 168 20.28 2.86 8.20
C ARG A 168 19.84 1.89 9.30
N LEU A 169 18.65 1.30 9.17
CA LEU A 169 18.25 0.20 10.04
C LEU A 169 19.15 -1.03 9.77
N PRO A 170 19.52 -1.82 10.80
CA PRO A 170 20.26 -3.07 10.59
C PRO A 170 19.54 -4.00 9.61
N PRO A 171 20.27 -4.75 8.75
CA PRO A 171 19.69 -5.57 7.70
C PRO A 171 18.61 -6.54 8.18
N GLU A 172 18.82 -7.17 9.33
CA GLU A 172 17.91 -8.11 9.98
C GLU A 172 16.59 -7.44 10.37
N ASN A 173 16.64 -6.24 10.94
CA ASN A 173 15.45 -5.47 11.30
C ASN A 173 14.70 -4.96 10.07
N ALA A 174 15.43 -4.51 9.05
CA ALA A 174 14.84 -4.08 7.78
C ALA A 174 14.16 -5.26 7.07
N MET A 175 14.79 -6.44 7.09
CA MET A 175 14.24 -7.67 6.50
C MET A 175 12.99 -8.12 7.25
N TYR A 176 12.99 -8.08 8.58
CA TYR A 176 11.81 -8.37 9.38
C TYR A 176 10.62 -7.48 9.02
N ILE A 177 10.83 -6.16 8.91
CA ILE A 177 9.74 -5.22 8.54
C ILE A 177 9.26 -5.48 7.10
N ALA A 178 10.18 -5.76 6.17
CA ALA A 178 9.85 -6.11 4.80
C ALA A 178 9.00 -7.38 4.70
N ILE A 179 9.38 -8.44 5.41
CA ILE A 179 8.63 -9.70 5.48
C ILE A 179 7.28 -9.48 6.18
N SER A 180 7.22 -8.60 7.18
CA SER A 180 5.96 -8.24 7.83
C SER A 180 4.98 -7.62 6.84
N GLY A 181 5.42 -6.61 6.07
CA GLY A 181 4.58 -5.98 5.05
C GLY A 181 4.16 -6.93 3.92
N PHE A 182 5.10 -7.74 3.42
CA PHE A 182 4.81 -8.80 2.45
C PHE A 182 3.76 -9.79 2.96
N THR A 183 3.88 -10.23 4.22
CA THR A 183 2.96 -11.21 4.80
C THR A 183 1.58 -10.61 5.06
N GLY A 184 1.52 -9.34 5.45
CA GLY A 184 0.26 -8.60 5.57
C GLY A 184 -0.52 -8.62 4.26
N ASP A 185 0.13 -8.27 3.16
CA ASP A 185 -0.45 -8.32 1.81
C ASP A 185 -0.82 -9.77 1.40
N LEU A 186 0.04 -10.75 1.71
CA LEU A 186 -0.28 -12.15 1.43
C LEU A 186 -1.55 -12.63 2.15
N ILE A 187 -1.81 -12.18 3.38
CA ILE A 187 -3.06 -12.49 4.09
C ILE A 187 -4.26 -11.85 3.42
N HIS A 188 -4.11 -10.65 2.87
CA HIS A 188 -5.14 -10.05 2.04
C HIS A 188 -5.49 -10.97 0.85
N LEU A 189 -4.47 -11.40 0.10
CA LEU A 189 -4.64 -12.32 -1.04
C LEU A 189 -5.28 -13.66 -0.64
N ILE A 190 -4.89 -14.21 0.51
CA ILE A 190 -5.44 -15.46 1.05
C ILE A 190 -6.91 -15.28 1.43
N ALA A 191 -7.27 -14.17 2.06
CA ALA A 191 -8.66 -13.88 2.44
C ALA A 191 -9.56 -13.84 1.19
N ASP A 192 -9.11 -13.13 0.16
CA ASP A 192 -9.81 -12.97 -1.11
C ASP A 192 -9.92 -14.26 -1.92
N ASN A 193 -8.89 -15.10 -1.88
CA ASN A 193 -8.80 -16.32 -2.68
C ASN A 193 -8.92 -17.59 -1.84
N SER A 194 -9.53 -17.52 -0.66
CA SER A 194 -9.65 -18.62 0.31
C SER A 194 -10.27 -19.90 -0.29
N ARG A 195 -11.03 -19.78 -1.38
CA ARG A 195 -11.63 -20.91 -2.11
C ARG A 195 -10.83 -21.42 -3.31
N SER A 196 -9.80 -20.71 -3.76
CA SER A 196 -9.01 -21.06 -4.96
C SER A 196 -7.56 -20.56 -4.81
N PHE A 197 -6.77 -21.35 -4.09
CA PHE A 197 -5.36 -21.04 -3.78
C PHE A 197 -4.49 -20.81 -5.04
N SER A 198 -4.84 -21.44 -6.17
CA SER A 198 -4.12 -21.25 -7.45
C SER A 198 -4.24 -19.83 -8.02
N LYS A 199 -5.26 -19.05 -7.62
CA LYS A 199 -5.40 -17.66 -8.06
C LYS A 199 -4.44 -16.70 -7.35
N ILE A 200 -3.94 -17.08 -6.18
CA ILE A 200 -2.96 -16.28 -5.39
C ILE A 200 -1.62 -16.18 -6.14
N PHE A 201 -1.22 -17.26 -6.82
CA PHE A 201 0.04 -17.33 -7.56
C PHE A 201 -0.06 -16.86 -9.01
N LYS A 202 -1.15 -16.18 -9.38
CA LYS A 202 -1.19 -15.53 -10.70
C LYS A 202 -0.13 -14.44 -10.72
N LEU A 203 0.92 -14.69 -11.49
CA LEU A 203 1.88 -13.68 -11.91
C LEU A 203 1.12 -12.75 -12.86
N TRP A 204 1.07 -11.47 -12.50
CA TRP A 204 0.48 -10.42 -13.32
C TRP A 204 1.21 -10.32 -14.66
#